data_AF-F5XZ30-F1
#
_entry.id   AF-F5XZ30-F1
#
_cell.length_a   1.000
_cell.length_b   1.000
_cell.length_c   1.000
_cell.angle_alpha   90.00
_cell.angle_beta   90.00
_cell.angle_gamma   90.00
#
_symmetry.space_group_name_H-M   'P 1'
#
loop_
_entity.id
_entity.type
_entity.pdbx_description
1 polymer ?
#
loop_
_entity_poly.entity_id
_entity_poly.type
_entity_poly.pdbx_seq_one_letter_code
_entity_poly.pdbx_strand_id
1 'polypeptide(L)'
;MALRTVRRLAVAGVLLAAAALLNPSPDRHRAGLRQSVAERSPLAGALGIGAVAAFASRYHTLGVASYTTVGDRIATIGAFGLVFTLNASPAR
;
A
#
# COMPACT_ATOMS: atom_id res chain seq x y z
N MET A 1 9.59 -12.85 37.17
CA MET A 1 9.88 -13.08 35.72
C MET A 1 8.62 -13.01 34.86
N ALA A 2 7.52 -13.68 35.27
CA ALA A 2 6.24 -13.71 34.55
C ALA A 2 5.63 -12.32 34.24
N LEU A 3 5.61 -11.37 35.19
CA LEU A 3 5.03 -10.04 34.97
C LEU A 3 5.75 -9.25 33.84
N ARG A 4 7.07 -9.38 33.73
CA ARG A 4 7.85 -8.72 32.66
C ARG A 4 7.55 -9.33 31.30
N THR A 5 7.36 -10.64 31.24
CA THR A 5 6.97 -11.36 30.02
C THR A 5 5.56 -11.00 29.59
N VAL A 6 4.59 -11.01 30.52
CA VAL A 6 3.20 -10.58 30.26
C VAL A 6 3.16 -9.14 29.76
N ARG A 7 3.91 -8.22 30.39
CA ARG A 7 4.00 -6.83 29.94
C ARG A 7 4.56 -6.72 28.52
N ARG A 8 5.62 -7.46 28.18
CA ARG A 8 6.21 -7.45 26.83
C ARG A 8 5.23 -7.98 25.78
N LEU A 9 4.52 -9.05 26.09
CA LEU A 9 3.49 -9.62 25.20
C LEU A 9 2.32 -8.65 25.01
N ALA A 10 1.87 -7.99 26.08
CA ALA A 10 0.83 -6.95 25.99
C ALA A 10 1.27 -5.78 25.10
N VAL A 11 2.50 -5.27 25.28
CA VAL A 11 3.05 -4.21 24.43
C VAL A 11 3.17 -4.67 22.97
N ALA A 12 3.68 -5.87 22.71
CA ALA A 12 3.77 -6.41 21.36
C ALA A 12 2.38 -6.58 20.71
N GLY A 13 1.38 -7.04 21.47
CA GLY A 13 0.00 -7.15 21.01
C GLY A 13 -0.60 -5.80 20.62
N VAL A 14 -0.40 -4.76 21.44
CA VAL A 14 -0.84 -3.39 21.12
C VAL A 14 -0.16 -2.87 19.86
N LEU A 15 1.14 -3.10 19.69
CA LEU A 15 1.88 -2.66 18.50
C LEU A 15 1.40 -3.36 17.22
N LEU A 16 1.10 -4.67 17.28
CA LEU A 16 0.57 -5.42 16.15
C LEU A 16 -0.84 -4.97 15.78
N ALA A 17 -1.71 -4.75 16.77
CA ALA A 17 -3.06 -4.23 16.54
C ALA A 17 -3.01 -2.84 15.91
N ALA A 18 -2.14 -1.95 16.40
CA ALA A 18 -1.93 -0.62 15.83
C ALA A 18 -1.41 -0.71 14.39
N ALA A 19 -0.45 -1.60 14.10
CA ALA A 19 0.10 -1.77 12.76
C ALA A 19 -0.94 -2.32 11.76
N ALA A 20 -1.80 -3.24 12.20
CA ALA A 20 -2.90 -3.75 11.38
C ALA A 20 -3.97 -2.67 11.11
N LEU A 21 -4.31 -1.85 12.11
CA LEU A 21 -5.26 -0.75 11.97
C LEU A 21 -4.72 0.37 11.07
N LEU A 22 -3.42 0.64 11.15
CA LEU A 22 -2.73 1.61 10.31
C LEU A 22 -2.38 1.05 8.93
N ASN A 23 -2.62 -0.24 8.64
CA ASN A 23 -2.30 -0.81 7.33
C ASN A 23 -3.05 -0.04 6.23
N PRO A 24 -2.36 0.53 5.22
CA PRO A 24 -3.01 1.37 4.23
C PRO A 24 -4.09 0.63 3.45
N SER A 25 -5.21 1.33 3.25
CA SER A 25 -6.37 0.81 2.52
C SER A 25 -6.11 0.70 1.01
N PRO A 26 -6.88 -0.13 0.27
CA PRO A 26 -6.79 -0.20 -1.18
C PRO A 26 -6.90 1.16 -1.88
N ASP A 27 -7.72 2.08 -1.35
CA ASP A 27 -7.90 3.41 -1.92
C ASP A 27 -6.67 4.30 -1.77
N ARG A 28 -5.93 4.18 -0.66
CA ARG A 28 -4.60 4.81 -0.49
C ARG A 28 -3.62 4.33 -1.55
N HIS A 29 -3.60 3.03 -1.85
CA HIS A 29 -2.76 2.48 -2.91
C HIS A 29 -3.16 3.01 -4.30
N ARG A 30 -4.46 3.04 -4.60
CA ARG A 30 -4.99 3.59 -5.86
C ARG A 30 -4.66 5.08 -6.03
N ALA A 31 -4.78 5.86 -4.96
CA ALA A 31 -4.41 7.27 -4.97
C ALA A 31 -2.91 7.47 -5.25
N GLY A 32 -2.05 6.68 -4.58
CA GLY A 32 -0.61 6.68 -4.82
C GLY A 32 -0.22 6.32 -6.26
N LEU A 33 -0.90 5.34 -6.86
CA LEU A 33 -0.72 5.04 -8.29
C LEU A 33 -1.07 6.23 -9.18
N ARG A 34 -2.27 6.81 -9.01
CA ARG A 34 -2.73 7.95 -9.82
C ARG A 34 -1.78 9.13 -9.74
N GLN A 35 -1.38 9.48 -8.53
CA GLN A 35 -0.45 10.57 -8.27
C GLN A 35 0.91 10.31 -8.91
N SER A 36 1.48 9.12 -8.73
CA SER A 36 2.78 8.78 -9.32
C SER A 36 2.80 8.82 -10.84
N VAL A 37 1.68 8.49 -11.51
CA VAL A 37 1.57 8.60 -12.97
C VAL A 37 1.48 10.05 -13.41
N ALA A 38 0.70 10.88 -12.71
CA ALA A 38 0.59 12.31 -13.01
C ALA A 38 1.90 13.07 -12.77
N GLU A 39 2.66 12.71 -11.73
CA GLU A 39 3.98 13.29 -11.44
C GLU A 39 5.01 12.94 -12.52
N ARG A 40 4.94 11.73 -13.09
CA ARG A 40 5.84 11.27 -14.17
C ARG A 40 5.45 11.83 -15.54
N SER A 41 4.15 11.96 -15.80
CA SER A 41 3.62 12.50 -17.04
C SER A 41 2.29 13.21 -16.78
N PRO A 42 2.29 14.55 -16.77
CA PRO A 42 1.06 15.33 -16.61
C PRO A 42 0.02 15.01 -17.68
N LEU A 43 0.46 14.74 -18.91
CA LEU A 43 -0.40 14.29 -20.00
C LEU A 43 -1.03 12.93 -19.71
N ALA A 44 -0.25 11.93 -19.26
CA ALA A 44 -0.81 10.63 -18.88
C ALA A 44 -1.76 10.75 -17.66
N GLY A 45 -1.49 11.69 -16.75
CA GLY A 45 -2.39 12.08 -15.67
C GLY A 45 -3.72 12.62 -16.19
N ALA A 46 -3.67 13.59 -17.10
CA ALA A 46 -4.86 14.19 -17.72
C ALA A 46 -5.68 13.17 -18.54
N LEU A 47 -5.00 12.22 -19.20
CA LEU A 47 -5.63 11.12 -19.93
C LEU A 47 -6.16 10.00 -19.03
N GLY A 48 -6.00 10.10 -17.70
CA GLY A 48 -6.52 9.13 -16.75
C GLY A 48 -5.80 7.78 -16.76
N ILE A 49 -4.59 7.69 -17.33
CA ILE A 49 -3.81 6.43 -17.37
C ILE A 49 -3.58 5.89 -15.96
N GLY A 50 -3.30 6.77 -14.99
CA GLY A 50 -3.17 6.40 -13.59
C GLY A 50 -4.47 5.86 -12.97
N ALA A 51 -5.64 6.33 -13.42
CA ALA A 51 -6.92 5.84 -12.96
C ALA A 51 -7.23 4.44 -13.50
N VAL A 52 -6.89 4.17 -14.76
CA VAL A 52 -7.00 2.84 -15.38
C VAL A 52 -6.06 1.85 -14.70
N ALA A 53 -4.79 2.22 -14.47
CA ALA A 53 -3.84 1.37 -13.76
C ALA A 53 -4.29 1.09 -12.32
N ALA A 54 -4.84 2.08 -11.62
CA ALA A 54 -5.40 1.91 -10.29
C ALA A 54 -6.64 0.99 -10.28
N PHE A 55 -7.48 1.06 -11.32
CA PHE A 55 -8.64 0.18 -11.48
C PHE A 55 -8.24 -1.27 -11.76
N ALA A 56 -7.27 -1.48 -12.64
CA ALA A 56 -6.72 -2.80 -12.95
C ALA A 56 -5.85 -3.40 -11.83
N SER A 57 -5.59 -2.63 -10.77
CA SER A 57 -4.74 -3.08 -9.67
C SER A 57 -5.45 -4.03 -8.70
N ARG A 58 -4.77 -5.10 -8.29
CA ARG A 58 -5.25 -6.06 -7.29
C ARG A 58 -4.56 -5.83 -5.96
N TYR A 59 -5.35 -5.66 -4.90
CA TYR A 59 -4.86 -5.42 -3.54
C TYR A 59 -4.67 -6.73 -2.77
N HIS A 60 -3.56 -6.81 -2.05
CA HIS A 60 -3.20 -7.94 -1.21
C HIS A 60 -2.77 -7.43 0.17
N THR A 61 -3.37 -7.97 1.23
CA THR A 61 -3.02 -7.65 2.62
C THR A 61 -2.26 -8.80 3.27
N LEU A 62 -1.23 -8.45 4.04
CA LEU A 62 -0.42 -9.36 4.85
C LEU A 62 -0.59 -9.03 6.35
N GLY A 63 -1.70 -8.40 6.74
CA GLY A 63 -2.00 -7.97 8.10
C GLY A 63 -1.42 -6.58 8.41
N VAL A 64 -0.11 -6.47 8.60
CA VAL A 64 0.59 -5.21 8.96
C VAL A 64 1.24 -4.51 7.76
N ALA A 65 1.28 -5.21 6.63
CA ALA A 65 1.74 -4.70 5.35
C ALA A 65 0.71 -5.06 4.28
N SER A 66 0.81 -4.42 3.14
CA SER A 66 -0.03 -4.64 1.99
C SER A 66 0.74 -4.29 0.72
N TYR A 67 0.29 -4.81 -0.40
CA TYR A 67 0.84 -4.46 -1.69
C TYR A 67 -0.26 -4.52 -2.75
N THR A 68 -0.06 -3.80 -3.85
CA THR A 68 -0.90 -3.96 -5.04
C THR A 68 -0.09 -4.42 -6.23
N THR A 69 -0.73 -5.23 -7.07
CA THR A 69 -0.16 -5.65 -8.35
C THR A 69 -0.98 -5.07 -9.51
N VAL A 70 -0.32 -4.80 -10.63
CA VAL A 70 -0.96 -4.53 -11.92
C VAL A 70 -0.44 -5.60 -12.88
N GLY A 71 -1.32 -6.51 -13.31
CA GLY A 71 -0.88 -7.77 -13.94
C GLY A 71 -0.02 -8.59 -12.98
N ASP A 72 1.19 -8.97 -13.42
CA ASP A 72 2.17 -9.77 -12.65
C ASP A 72 3.25 -8.92 -11.94
N ARG A 73 3.11 -7.59 -11.95
CA ARG A 73 4.10 -6.68 -11.36
C ARG A 73 3.57 -6.00 -10.11
N ILE A 74 4.42 -5.86 -9.09
CA ILE A 74 4.10 -5.09 -7.89
C ILE A 74 4.13 -3.60 -8.24
N ALA A 75 2.98 -2.95 -8.10
CA ALA A 75 2.81 -1.54 -8.39
C ALA A 75 3.06 -0.67 -7.15
N THR A 76 2.53 -1.06 -5.99
CA THR A 76 2.77 -0.38 -4.71
C THR A 76 2.98 -1.36 -3.58
N ILE A 77 3.69 -0.92 -2.56
CA ILE A 77 3.82 -1.56 -1.26
C ILE A 77 3.38 -0.58 -0.17
N GLY A 78 2.83 -1.10 0.91
CA GLY A 78 2.31 -0.32 2.00
C GLY A 78 2.58 -1.01 3.33
N ALA A 79 2.93 -0.23 4.34
CA ALA A 79 3.10 -0.71 5.70
C ALA A 79 2.99 0.48 6.65
N PHE A 80 2.48 0.26 7.86
CA PHE A 80 2.41 1.28 8.91
C PHE A 80 1.79 2.61 8.45
N GLY A 81 0.78 2.55 7.59
CA GLY A 81 0.09 3.75 7.11
C GLY A 81 0.88 4.55 6.09
N LEU A 82 1.95 4.01 5.50
CA LEU A 82 2.69 4.61 4.39
C LEU A 82 2.52 3.75 3.14
N VAL A 83 2.49 4.40 1.97
CA VAL A 83 2.40 3.74 0.66
C VAL A 83 3.54 4.23 -0.20
N PHE A 84 4.23 3.30 -0.85
CA PHE A 84 5.31 3.58 -1.79
C PHE A 84 4.98 2.94 -3.13
N THR A 85 5.11 3.71 -4.21
CA THR A 85 4.94 3.21 -5.57
C THR A 85 6.28 2.74 -6.11
N LEU A 86 6.36 1.47 -6.51
CA LEU A 86 7.61 0.86 -6.96
C LEU A 86 7.83 1.06 -8.45
N ASN A 87 6.81 0.79 -9.28
CA ASN A 87 6.84 1.07 -10.72
C ASN A 87 5.44 0.94 -11.34
N ALA A 88 4.66 2.02 -11.35
CA ALA A 88 3.49 2.12 -12.21
C ALA A 88 3.95 2.44 -13.65
N SER A 89 4.50 1.46 -14.37
CA SER A 89 4.59 1.55 -15.84
C SER A 89 3.24 1.15 -16.41
N PRO A 90 2.63 1.92 -17.32
CA PRO A 90 1.47 1.45 -18.05
C PRO A 90 1.87 0.17 -18.79
N ALA A 91 1.00 -0.84 -18.75
CA ALA A 91 1.18 -2.08 -19.49
C ALA A 91 1.54 -1.73 -20.95
N ARG A 92 2.65 -2.30 -21.44
CA ARG A 92 2.99 -2.25 -22.87
C ARG A 92 2.00 -3.08 -23.66
#